data_AF-A0A3D8VLY3-F1
#
_entry.id   AF-A0A3D8VLY3-F1
#
_cell.length_a   1.000
_cell.length_b   1.000
_cell.length_c   1.000
_cell.angle_alpha   90.00
_cell.angle_beta   90.00
_cell.angle_gamma   90.00
#
_symmetry.space_group_name_H-M   'P 1'
#
loop_
_entity.id
_entity.type
_entity.pdbx_description
1 polymer ?
#
loop_
_entity_poly.entity_id
_entity_poly.type
_entity_poly.pdbx_seq_one_letter_code
_entity_poly.pdbx_strand_id
1 'polypeptide(L)' 'MNLSPTRLAEGVEERRSHLIHKLWTMGYTKDRVGKRTEDMTLTELEQIHINLRCQVARRMDP' A
#
# COMPACT_ATOMS: atom_id res chain seq x y z
N MET A 1 -14.36 -22.34 13.97
CA MET A 1 -15.18 -21.12 14.17
C MET A 1 -15.26 -20.39 12.84
N ASN A 2 -16.46 -20.23 12.26
CA ASN A 2 -16.66 -19.36 11.09
C ASN A 2 -16.86 -17.94 11.59
N LEU A 3 -15.78 -17.17 11.67
CA LEU A 3 -15.86 -15.74 11.98
C LEU A 3 -16.15 -15.01 10.66
N SER A 4 -17.36 -14.50 10.52
CA SER A 4 -17.66 -13.54 9.46
C SER A 4 -16.75 -12.32 9.63
N PRO A 5 -16.16 -11.79 8.54
CA PRO A 5 -15.41 -10.54 8.60
C PRO A 5 -16.24 -9.44 9.28
N THR A 6 -15.61 -8.67 10.14
CA THR A 6 -16.23 -7.44 10.66
C THR A 6 -16.18 -6.37 9.58
N ARG A 7 -17.08 -5.38 9.65
CA ARG A 7 -17.01 -4.19 8.78
C ARG A 7 -15.64 -3.49 8.83
N LEU A 8 -14.95 -3.58 9.96
CA LEU A 8 -13.58 -3.07 10.10
C LEU A 8 -12.59 -3.89 9.26
N ALA A 9 -12.66 -5.22 9.32
CA ALA A 9 -11.79 -6.09 8.52
C ALA A 9 -12.02 -5.89 7.02
N GLU A 10 -13.27 -5.74 6.59
CA GLU A 10 -13.62 -5.42 5.20
C GLU A 10 -13.01 -4.08 4.78
N GLY A 11 -13.21 -3.01 5.56
CA GLY A 11 -12.65 -1.69 5.25
C GLY A 11 -11.11 -1.68 5.21
N VAL A 12 -10.45 -2.47 6.06
CA VAL A 12 -8.99 -2.65 6.03
C VAL A 12 -8.55 -3.30 4.72
N GLU A 13 -9.20 -4.38 4.30
CA GLU A 13 -8.85 -5.09 3.05
C GLU A 13 -9.18 -4.28 1.79
N GLU A 14 -10.28 -3.53 1.77
CA GLU A 14 -10.60 -2.59 0.70
C GLU A 14 -9.51 -1.53 0.56
N ARG A 15 -9.11 -0.92 1.68
CA ARG A 15 -8.04 0.09 1.70
C ARG A 15 -6.70 -0.52 1.27
N ARG A 16 -6.39 -1.73 1.73
CA ARG A 16 -5.16 -2.46 1.37
C ARG A 16 -5.10 -2.72 -0.14
N SER A 17 -6.18 -3.24 -0.71
CA SER A 17 -6.32 -3.51 -2.14
C SER A 17 -6.18 -2.24 -3.00
N HIS A 18 -6.79 -1.15 -2.56
CA HIS A 18 -6.67 0.16 -3.21
C HIS A 18 -5.22 0.67 -3.24
N LEU A 19 -4.50 0.54 -2.12
CA LEU A 19 -3.10 0.96 -2.05
C LEU A 19 -2.18 0.08 -2.90
N ILE A 20 -2.40 -1.24 -2.92
CA ILE A 20 -1.66 -2.14 -3.81
C ILE A 20 -1.79 -1.68 -5.26
N HIS A 21 -3.02 -1.42 -5.72
CA HIS A 21 -3.25 -0.96 -7.09
C HIS A 21 -2.54 0.37 -7.38
N LYS A 22 -2.64 1.35 -6.46
CA LYS A 22 -1.93 2.63 -6.59
C LYS A 22 -0.41 2.46 -6.63
N LEU A 23 0.16 1.57 -5.84
CA LEU A 23 1.59 1.33 -5.85
C LEU A 23 2.03 0.68 -7.17
N TRP A 24 1.23 -0.24 -7.71
CA TRP A 24 1.48 -0.83 -9.02
C TRP A 24 1.45 0.20 -10.15
N THR A 25 0.49 1.14 -10.15
CA THR A 25 0.47 2.23 -11.16
C THR A 25 1.65 3.18 -11.04
N MET A 26 2.28 3.26 -9.85
CA MET A 26 3.53 3.98 -9.62
C MET A 26 4.79 3.13 -9.90
N GLY A 27 4.64 1.89 -10.36
CA GLY A 27 5.75 0.98 -10.68
C GLY A 27 6.36 0.27 -9.45
N TYR A 28 5.70 0.32 -8.29
CA TYR A 28 6.18 -0.30 -7.05
C TYR A 28 5.43 -1.60 -6.77
N THR A 29 6.10 -2.75 -6.93
CA THR A 29 5.49 -4.09 -6.75
C THR A 29 6.14 -4.92 -5.64
N LYS A 30 7.36 -4.56 -5.23
CA LYS A 30 8.10 -5.21 -4.15
C LYS A 30 9.05 -4.22 -3.46
N ASP A 31 9.37 -4.49 -2.20
CA ASP A 31 10.37 -3.71 -1.47
C ASP A 31 11.80 -4.18 -1.74
N ARG A 32 12.74 -3.55 -1.03
CA ARG A 32 14.19 -3.81 -1.16
C ARG A 32 14.61 -5.16 -0.60
N VAL A 33 13.82 -5.76 0.29
CA VAL A 33 14.09 -7.10 0.86
C VAL A 33 13.31 -8.19 0.12
N GLY A 34 12.57 -7.84 -0.92
CA GLY A 34 11.85 -8.76 -1.79
C GLY A 34 10.40 -9.04 -1.38
N LYS A 35 9.88 -8.35 -0.35
CA LYS A 35 8.47 -8.49 0.05
C LYS A 35 7.57 -7.89 -1.02
N ARG A 36 6.60 -8.67 -1.52
CA ARG A 36 5.64 -8.18 -2.53
C ARG A 36 4.58 -7.31 -1.85
N THR A 37 4.02 -6.36 -2.58
CA THR A 37 2.93 -5.49 -2.06
C THR A 37 1.70 -6.29 -1.59
N GLU A 38 1.45 -7.44 -2.20
CA GLU A 38 0.37 -8.36 -1.81
C GLU A 38 0.56 -8.95 -0.41
N ASP A 39 1.81 -9.09 0.03
CA ASP A 39 2.19 -9.66 1.33
C ASP A 39 2.36 -8.59 2.42
N MET A 40 2.14 -7.31 2.08
CA MET A 40 2.29 -6.19 3.00
C MET A 40 1.00 -5.91 3.76
N THR A 41 1.19 -5.49 5.01
CA THR A 41 0.16 -4.94 5.87
C THR A 41 -0.29 -3.57 5.35
N LEU A 42 -1.48 -3.14 5.77
CA LEU A 42 -2.01 -1.82 5.41
C LEU A 42 -1.05 -0.68 5.79
N THR A 43 -0.48 -0.72 7.00
CA THR A 43 0.45 0.32 7.48
C THR A 43 1.72 0.41 6.63
N GLU A 44 2.29 -0.72 6.22
CA GLU A 44 3.46 -0.73 5.33
C GLU A 44 3.13 -0.07 3.98
N LEU A 45 1.99 -0.43 3.38
CA LEU A 45 1.55 0.14 2.11
C LEU A 45 1.33 1.66 2.19
N GLU A 46 0.72 2.14 3.28
CA GLU A 46 0.51 3.58 3.50
C GLU A 46 1.83 4.33 3.63
N GLN A 47 2.77 3.80 4.42
CA GLN A 47 4.08 4.42 4.59
C GLN A 47 4.86 4.49 3.28
N ILE A 48 4.81 3.42 2.47
CA ILE A 48 5.44 3.39 1.15
C ILE A 48 4.79 4.43 0.23
N HIS A 49 3.45 4.49 0.20
CA HIS A 49 2.72 5.44 -0.64
C HIS A 49 3.08 6.90 -0.29
N ILE A 50 3.10 7.24 1.00
CA ILE A 50 3.52 8.56 1.49
C ILE A 50 4.94 8.86 1.03
N ASN A 51 5.87 7.93 1.24
CA ASN A 51 7.28 8.10 0.87
C ASN A 51 7.45 8.36 -0.64
N LEU A 52 6.75 7.61 -1.49
CA LEU A 52 6.79 7.79 -2.94
C LEU A 52 6.21 9.14 -3.34
N ARG A 53 5.07 9.55 -2.77
CA ARG A 53 4.46 10.86 -3.03
C ARG A 53 5.40 12.01 -2.64
N CYS A 54 6.07 11.91 -1.49
CA CYS A 54 7.07 12.90 -1.07
C CYS A 54 8.29 12.93 -1.99
N GLN A 55 8.75 11.78 -2.50
CA GLN A 55 9.85 11.73 -3.47
C GLN A 55 9.48 12.40 -4.79
N VAL A 56 8.26 12.16 -5.29
CA VAL A 56 7.76 12.81 -6.50
C VAL A 56 7.69 14.32 -6.31
N ALA A 57 7.13 14.79 -5.20
CA ALA A 57 7.05 16.21 -4.89
C ALA A 57 8.43 16.89 -4.88
N ARG A 58 9.42 16.27 -4.20
CA ARG A 58 10.80 16.79 -4.15
C ARG A 58 11.51 16.84 -5.50
N ARG A 59 11.10 16.04 -6.48
CA ARG A 59 11.68 16.07 -7.84
C ARG A 59 11.05 17.14 -8.72
N MET A 60 9.89 17.66 -8.34
CA MET A 60 9.16 18.70 -9.07
C MET A 60 9.43 20.10 -8.51
N ASP A 61 10.15 20.22 -7.39
CA ASP A 61 10.63 21.50 -6.88
C ASP A 61 11.84 21.95 -7.72
N PRO A 62 11.79 23.13 -8.38
CA PRO A 62 12.86 23.65 -9.24
C PRO A 62 14.13 24.07 -8.48
#